data_AF-A0A2J6IAA3-F1
#
_entry.id   AF-A0A2J6IAA3-F1
#
_cell.length_a   1.000
_cell.length_b   1.000
_cell.length_c   1.000
_cell.angle_alpha   90.00
_cell.angle_beta   90.00
_cell.angle_gamma   90.00
#
_symmetry.space_group_name_H-M   'P 1'
#
loop_
_entity.id
_entity.type
_entity.pdbx_description
1 polymer ?
#
loop_
_entity_poly.entity_id
_entity_poly.type
_entity_poly.pdbx_seq_one_letter_code
_entity_poly.pdbx_strand_id
1 'polypeptide(L)'
;MVWTLGSGYAATVEKTGDLEVVDYSAVDLGLVGDAVIVDGEPVGWDVTVMNHTPVVTDETTYTWTYEGVEFSTAGSFKLRQGQDWNGKVVGYPDVVMGGTAAANFETNDDGNFVPTVDGVYDITFEIDALTETYTFTVKEAGAADPELYMLGDGCSAGWDNTIALPLSGTDGLYTITTDLVGGGFVKFITTLGQWAPMYGTDDTGTATGGPLVFRETEDDPDPASIPVDADGNYTITVNTNDMTYTVVAN
;
A
#
# COMPACT_ATOMS: atom_id res chain seq x y z
N MET A 1 13.08 39.03 7.33
CA MET A 1 12.16 40.06 7.86
C MET A 1 11.41 39.39 9.00
N VAL A 2 11.66 39.82 10.24
CA VAL A 2 11.05 39.24 11.45
C VAL A 2 9.86 40.13 11.79
N TRP A 3 8.66 39.56 11.81
CA TRP A 3 7.46 40.27 12.24
C TRP A 3 7.23 39.99 13.72
N THR A 4 7.33 41.02 14.54
CA THR A 4 6.97 40.95 15.97
C THR A 4 5.51 41.35 16.11
N LEU A 5 4.67 40.46 16.64
CA LEU A 5 3.25 40.74 16.88
C LEU A 5 3.11 41.87 17.93
N GLY A 6 2.43 42.96 17.57
CA GLY A 6 2.18 44.08 18.49
C GLY A 6 1.16 43.73 19.58
N SER A 7 1.41 44.16 20.81
CA SER A 7 0.49 44.01 21.94
C SER A 7 -0.83 44.75 21.67
N GLY A 8 -1.95 44.02 21.63
CA GLY A 8 -3.29 44.61 21.53
C GLY A 8 -4.22 44.02 20.46
N TYR A 9 -3.75 43.10 19.63
CA TYR A 9 -4.58 42.42 18.64
C TYR A 9 -4.76 40.94 19.04
N ALA A 10 -6.02 40.52 19.21
CA ALA A 10 -6.39 39.11 19.32
C ALA A 10 -6.86 38.64 17.95
N ALA A 11 -6.15 37.68 17.36
CA ALA A 11 -6.69 36.90 16.26
C ALA A 11 -7.71 35.93 16.87
N THR A 12 -8.97 36.03 16.45
CA THR A 12 -10.01 35.05 16.77
C THR A 12 -10.21 34.19 15.53
N VAL A 13 -10.05 32.89 15.68
CA VAL A 13 -10.43 31.90 14.66
C VAL A 13 -11.82 31.42 15.06
N GLU A 14 -12.81 31.70 14.22
CA GLU A 14 -14.17 31.19 14.39
C GLU A 14 -14.29 29.93 13.52
N LYS A 15 -14.59 28.78 14.13
CA LYS A 15 -14.88 27.55 13.38
C LYS A 15 -16.25 27.74 12.72
N THR A 16 -16.28 27.93 11.41
CA THR A 16 -17.51 28.27 10.65
C THR A 16 -18.39 27.05 10.32
N GLY A 17 -18.00 25.85 10.73
CA GLY A 17 -18.69 24.59 10.45
C GLY A 17 -17.70 23.41 10.47
N ASP A 18 -18.22 22.21 10.28
CA ASP A 18 -17.41 21.06 9.86
C ASP A 18 -17.21 21.11 8.34
N LEU A 19 -16.13 20.53 7.83
CA LEU A 19 -15.94 20.37 6.39
C LEU A 19 -17.04 19.43 5.88
N GLU A 20 -17.87 19.89 4.94
CA GLU A 20 -18.80 18.99 4.25
C GLU A 20 -17.98 18.06 3.36
N VAL A 21 -17.83 16.80 3.78
CA VAL A 21 -17.18 15.75 2.99
C VAL A 21 -18.12 15.29 1.87
N VAL A 22 -17.55 14.94 0.73
CA VAL A 22 -18.34 14.45 -0.41
C VAL A 22 -18.89 13.06 -0.07
N ASP A 23 -20.20 12.87 -0.23
CA ASP A 23 -20.83 11.57 -0.05
C ASP A 23 -20.70 10.72 -1.33
N TYR A 24 -19.97 9.62 -1.24
CA TYR A 24 -19.76 8.67 -2.33
C TYR A 24 -20.62 7.41 -2.22
N SER A 25 -21.54 7.32 -1.26
CA SER A 25 -22.33 6.10 -0.99
C SER A 25 -23.18 5.61 -2.17
N ALA A 26 -23.56 6.51 -3.09
CA ALA A 26 -24.34 6.20 -4.28
C ALA A 26 -23.50 6.03 -5.56
N VAL A 27 -22.17 6.09 -5.46
CA VAL A 27 -21.29 6.02 -6.63
C VAL A 27 -21.08 4.55 -7.04
N ASP A 28 -21.74 4.16 -8.12
CA ASP A 28 -21.63 2.84 -8.74
C ASP A 28 -20.41 2.78 -9.68
N LEU A 29 -19.29 2.25 -9.18
CA LEU A 29 -18.04 2.11 -9.94
C LEU A 29 -17.84 0.68 -10.41
N GLY A 30 -17.31 0.55 -11.62
CA GLY A 30 -16.79 -0.70 -12.15
C GLY A 30 -15.52 -0.47 -12.95
N LEU A 31 -15.07 -1.51 -13.65
CA LEU A 31 -13.86 -1.52 -14.47
C LEU A 31 -14.21 -1.40 -15.95
N VAL A 32 -13.42 -0.64 -16.71
CA VAL A 32 -13.58 -0.48 -18.16
C VAL A 32 -12.20 -0.46 -18.83
N GLY A 33 -12.07 -1.16 -19.95
CA GLY A 33 -10.85 -1.16 -20.77
C GLY A 33 -10.35 -2.56 -21.11
N ASP A 34 -9.53 -2.61 -22.17
CA ASP A 34 -9.08 -3.81 -22.87
C ASP A 34 -8.02 -4.64 -22.12
N ALA A 35 -7.55 -4.16 -20.97
CA ALA A 35 -6.82 -5.01 -20.02
C ALA A 35 -7.74 -5.95 -19.22
N VAL A 36 -9.00 -5.57 -18.95
CA VAL A 36 -9.90 -6.37 -18.10
C VAL A 36 -10.40 -7.57 -18.91
N ILE A 37 -10.25 -8.78 -18.40
CA ILE A 37 -10.73 -10.00 -19.06
C ILE A 37 -11.97 -10.54 -18.33
N VAL A 38 -13.02 -10.84 -19.08
CA VAL A 38 -14.24 -11.49 -18.57
C VAL A 38 -14.59 -12.66 -19.47
N ASP A 39 -14.74 -13.85 -18.89
CA ASP A 39 -15.03 -15.10 -19.61
C ASP A 39 -14.02 -15.39 -20.75
N GLY A 40 -12.75 -15.00 -20.56
CA GLY A 40 -11.66 -15.21 -21.50
C GLY A 40 -11.56 -14.17 -22.63
N GLU A 41 -12.39 -13.12 -22.62
CA GLU A 41 -12.39 -12.06 -23.64
C GLU A 41 -12.11 -10.68 -23.03
N PRO A 42 -11.33 -9.81 -23.71
CA PRO A 42 -11.11 -8.44 -23.26
C PRO A 42 -12.40 -7.60 -23.24
N VAL A 43 -12.58 -6.84 -22.17
CA VAL A 43 -13.62 -5.83 -22.05
C VAL A 43 -13.24 -4.61 -22.90
N GLY A 44 -14.15 -4.10 -23.73
CA GLY A 44 -13.89 -2.88 -24.50
C GLY A 44 -14.02 -1.60 -23.65
N TRP A 45 -13.69 -0.46 -24.24
CA TRP A 45 -13.86 0.86 -23.61
C TRP A 45 -15.32 1.37 -23.58
N ASP A 46 -16.23 0.65 -24.23
CA ASP A 46 -17.64 1.01 -24.33
C ASP A 46 -18.47 0.54 -23.13
N VAL A 47 -18.05 -0.54 -22.45
CA VAL A 47 -18.83 -1.19 -21.37
C VAL A 47 -18.03 -1.17 -20.07
N THR A 48 -18.72 -0.85 -18.97
CA THR A 48 -18.17 -1.04 -17.62
C THR A 48 -18.70 -2.34 -17.05
N VAL A 49 -17.81 -3.12 -16.44
CA VAL A 49 -18.13 -4.39 -15.79
C VAL A 49 -17.90 -4.32 -14.29
N MET A 50 -18.49 -5.25 -13.53
CA MET A 50 -18.31 -5.39 -12.08
C MET A 50 -18.77 -4.17 -11.25
N ASN A 51 -19.70 -3.40 -11.81
CA ASN A 51 -20.31 -2.24 -11.16
C ASN A 51 -20.94 -2.59 -9.81
N HIS A 52 -20.56 -1.86 -8.77
CA HIS A 52 -21.24 -1.87 -7.48
C HIS A 52 -21.03 -0.54 -6.72
N THR A 53 -21.86 -0.31 -5.71
CA THR A 53 -21.71 0.79 -4.73
C THR A 53 -20.73 0.39 -3.62
N PRO A 54 -20.05 1.36 -2.97
CA PRO A 54 -19.04 1.04 -1.96
C PRO A 54 -19.65 0.45 -0.70
N VAL A 55 -18.82 -0.23 0.08
CA VAL A 55 -19.01 -0.41 1.52
C VAL A 55 -18.59 0.87 2.21
N VAL A 56 -19.42 1.36 3.13
CA VAL A 56 -19.16 2.56 3.94
C VAL A 56 -18.78 2.11 5.34
N THR A 57 -17.52 2.30 5.73
CA THR A 57 -16.97 1.84 7.02
C THR A 57 -17.06 2.90 8.11
N ASP A 58 -17.02 4.18 7.73
CA ASP A 58 -17.27 5.35 8.59
C ASP A 58 -17.84 6.52 7.78
N GLU A 59 -17.92 7.72 8.37
CA GLU A 59 -18.50 8.91 7.72
C GLU A 59 -17.68 9.41 6.51
N THR A 60 -16.44 8.94 6.36
CA THR A 60 -15.45 9.47 5.40
C THR A 60 -14.88 8.41 4.47
N THR A 61 -15.00 7.12 4.79
CA THR A 61 -14.31 6.04 4.08
C THR A 61 -15.28 5.21 3.24
N TYR A 62 -15.01 5.14 1.93
CA TYR A 62 -15.81 4.44 0.94
C TYR A 62 -14.95 3.45 0.17
N THR A 63 -15.31 2.17 0.21
CA THR A 63 -14.48 1.08 -0.31
C THR A 63 -15.22 0.25 -1.36
N TRP A 64 -14.61 0.08 -2.54
CA TRP A 64 -15.03 -0.87 -3.58
C TRP A 64 -14.06 -2.03 -3.63
N THR A 65 -14.59 -3.24 -3.75
CA THR A 65 -13.78 -4.46 -3.80
C THR A 65 -14.10 -5.24 -5.08
N TYR A 66 -13.07 -5.58 -5.82
CA TYR A 66 -13.17 -6.42 -7.02
C TYR A 66 -12.30 -7.64 -6.82
N GLU A 67 -12.94 -8.80 -6.61
CA GLU A 67 -12.23 -10.06 -6.35
C GLU A 67 -12.08 -10.86 -7.64
N GLY A 68 -10.93 -11.51 -7.81
CA GLY A 68 -10.67 -12.43 -8.91
C GLY A 68 -10.71 -11.79 -10.30
N VAL A 69 -10.24 -10.55 -10.43
CA VAL A 69 -10.23 -9.83 -11.71
C VAL A 69 -9.04 -10.28 -12.55
N GLU A 70 -9.30 -10.82 -13.73
CA GLU A 70 -8.24 -11.18 -14.68
C GLU A 70 -7.82 -9.94 -15.49
N PHE A 71 -6.52 -9.69 -15.55
CA PHE A 71 -5.91 -8.63 -16.34
C PHE A 71 -4.91 -9.19 -17.34
N SER A 72 -4.89 -8.59 -18.54
CA SER A 72 -3.86 -8.82 -19.55
C SER A 72 -2.96 -7.61 -19.77
N THR A 73 -1.67 -7.84 -20.00
CA THR A 73 -0.70 -6.82 -20.42
C THR A 73 -0.92 -6.31 -21.84
N ALA A 74 -1.88 -6.87 -22.58
CA ALA A 74 -2.19 -6.46 -23.94
C ALA A 74 -3.01 -5.15 -24.02
N GLY A 75 -3.51 -4.65 -22.90
CA GLY A 75 -4.39 -3.48 -22.85
C GLY A 75 -4.17 -2.61 -21.62
N SER A 76 -5.15 -1.76 -21.33
CA SER A 76 -5.18 -0.90 -20.15
C SER A 76 -6.61 -0.67 -19.68
N PHE A 77 -6.80 -0.11 -18.49
CA PHE A 77 -8.14 0.10 -17.92
C PHE A 77 -8.24 1.36 -17.04
N LYS A 78 -9.48 1.71 -16.68
CA LYS A 78 -9.85 2.71 -15.66
C LYS A 78 -11.00 2.19 -14.81
N LEU A 79 -11.23 2.83 -13.67
CA LEU A 79 -12.51 2.74 -12.98
C LEU A 79 -13.46 3.79 -13.58
N ARG A 80 -14.71 3.41 -13.83
CA ARG A 80 -15.73 4.32 -14.39
C ARG A 80 -17.06 4.15 -13.69
N GLN A 81 -17.72 5.27 -13.42
CA GLN A 81 -19.05 5.27 -12.84
C GLN A 81 -20.11 4.98 -13.90
N GLY A 82 -21.00 4.03 -13.62
CA GLY A 82 -22.07 3.66 -14.54
C GLY A 82 -21.53 3.16 -15.89
N GLN A 83 -22.18 3.56 -16.99
CA GLN A 83 -21.89 3.07 -18.36
C GLN A 83 -21.47 4.19 -19.32
N ASP A 84 -21.28 5.41 -18.84
CA ASP A 84 -20.88 6.55 -19.65
C ASP A 84 -19.73 7.34 -19.00
N TRP A 85 -19.24 8.35 -19.72
CA TRP A 85 -18.09 9.16 -19.31
C TRP A 85 -18.46 10.45 -18.57
N ASN A 86 -19.73 10.62 -18.17
CA ASN A 86 -20.19 11.83 -17.48
C ASN A 86 -20.00 11.77 -15.95
N GLY A 87 -19.84 10.55 -15.40
CA GLY A 87 -19.62 10.31 -13.98
C GLY A 87 -18.14 10.32 -13.57
N LYS A 88 -17.86 9.78 -12.38
CA LYS A 88 -16.49 9.62 -11.89
C LYS A 88 -15.70 8.66 -12.79
N VAL A 89 -14.47 9.05 -13.11
CA VAL A 89 -13.49 8.24 -13.84
C VAL A 89 -12.19 8.35 -13.06
N VAL A 90 -11.54 7.22 -12.78
CA VAL A 90 -10.29 7.17 -12.01
C VAL A 90 -9.26 6.40 -12.82
N GLY A 91 -8.13 7.05 -13.08
CA GLY A 91 -6.95 6.48 -13.71
C GLY A 91 -5.81 6.25 -12.72
N TYR A 92 -4.71 5.69 -13.21
CA TYR A 92 -3.53 5.39 -12.40
C TYR A 92 -2.94 6.63 -11.71
N PRO A 93 -2.81 7.81 -12.36
CA PRO A 93 -2.24 8.99 -11.72
C PRO A 93 -3.11 9.59 -10.60
N ASP A 94 -4.37 9.18 -10.51
CA ASP A 94 -5.33 9.70 -9.54
C ASP A 94 -5.26 8.98 -8.19
N VAL A 95 -4.48 7.89 -8.09
CA VAL A 95 -4.46 7.02 -6.91
C VAL A 95 -3.07 6.87 -6.30
N VAL A 96 -3.05 6.63 -4.99
CA VAL A 96 -1.91 6.04 -4.30
C VAL A 96 -1.99 4.53 -4.48
N MET A 97 -1.03 3.95 -5.19
CA MET A 97 -0.93 2.50 -5.38
C MET A 97 -0.45 1.83 -4.09
N GLY A 98 -1.10 0.71 -3.74
CA GLY A 98 -0.74 -0.11 -2.58
C GLY A 98 -0.91 -1.61 -2.86
N GLY A 99 -0.54 -2.43 -1.88
CA GLY A 99 -0.66 -3.88 -1.95
C GLY A 99 0.56 -4.58 -2.55
N THR A 100 0.61 -5.90 -2.39
CA THR A 100 1.77 -6.73 -2.74
C THR A 100 2.01 -6.84 -4.24
N ALA A 101 1.00 -6.57 -5.07
CA ALA A 101 1.10 -6.58 -6.52
C ALA A 101 1.07 -5.17 -7.13
N ALA A 102 1.26 -4.11 -6.34
CA ALA A 102 1.24 -2.73 -6.83
C ALA A 102 2.21 -2.49 -8.00
N ALA A 103 3.40 -3.08 -7.93
CA ALA A 103 4.44 -2.97 -8.96
C ALA A 103 4.10 -3.67 -10.29
N ASN A 104 3.03 -4.49 -10.32
CA ASN A 104 2.53 -5.12 -11.55
C ASN A 104 1.65 -4.18 -12.38
N PHE A 105 1.53 -2.92 -11.99
CA PHE A 105 0.76 -1.91 -12.69
C PHE A 105 1.57 -0.63 -12.86
N GLU A 106 1.40 0.02 -14.01
CA GLU A 106 2.01 1.31 -14.33
C GLU A 106 1.00 2.25 -15.01
N THR A 107 1.44 3.45 -15.39
CA THR A 107 0.64 4.42 -16.16
C THR A 107 1.14 4.57 -17.59
N ASN A 108 0.23 4.86 -18.51
CA ASN A 108 0.54 5.39 -19.84
C ASN A 108 0.25 6.90 -19.93
N ASP A 109 0.44 7.48 -21.12
CA ASP A 109 0.19 8.90 -21.40
C ASP A 109 -1.30 9.31 -21.24
N ASP A 110 -2.23 8.36 -21.34
CA ASP A 110 -3.68 8.58 -21.16
C ASP A 110 -4.13 8.46 -19.70
N GLY A 111 -3.17 8.18 -18.79
CA GLY A 111 -3.42 8.00 -17.36
C GLY A 111 -4.20 6.71 -17.05
N ASN A 112 -4.13 5.69 -17.90
CA ASN A 112 -4.76 4.40 -17.63
C ASN A 112 -3.91 3.58 -16.66
N PHE A 113 -4.54 2.64 -15.97
CA PHE A 113 -3.82 1.53 -15.36
C PHE A 113 -3.38 0.56 -16.45
N VAL A 114 -2.09 0.24 -16.47
CA VAL A 114 -1.48 -0.69 -17.44
C VAL A 114 -0.89 -1.87 -16.67
N PRO A 115 -1.47 -3.08 -16.76
CA PRO A 115 -0.86 -4.27 -16.20
C PRO A 115 0.46 -4.59 -16.90
N THR A 116 1.51 -4.86 -16.13
CA THR A 116 2.82 -5.30 -16.64
C THR A 116 3.02 -6.81 -16.52
N VAL A 117 2.11 -7.50 -15.81
CA VAL A 117 2.07 -8.95 -15.64
C VAL A 117 0.64 -9.46 -15.84
N ASP A 118 0.45 -10.41 -16.75
CA ASP A 118 -0.83 -11.14 -16.91
C ASP A 118 -1.14 -11.88 -15.61
N GLY A 119 -2.36 -11.78 -15.10
CA GLY A 119 -2.69 -12.40 -13.82
C GLY A 119 -4.13 -12.18 -13.38
N VAL A 120 -4.47 -12.78 -12.23
CA VAL A 120 -5.78 -12.63 -11.59
C VAL A 120 -5.56 -11.99 -10.23
N TYR A 121 -6.27 -10.90 -9.94
CA TYR A 121 -5.99 -10.04 -8.81
C TYR A 121 -7.24 -9.73 -7.98
N ASP A 122 -7.05 -9.54 -6.68
CA ASP A 122 -8.02 -8.90 -5.81
C ASP A 122 -7.64 -7.44 -5.65
N ILE A 123 -8.62 -6.55 -5.85
CA ILE A 123 -8.47 -5.11 -5.83
C ILE A 123 -9.35 -4.51 -4.75
N THR A 124 -8.79 -3.57 -4.00
CA THR A 124 -9.55 -2.65 -3.16
C THR A 124 -9.28 -1.22 -3.62
N PHE A 125 -10.33 -0.51 -4.02
CA PHE A 125 -10.29 0.92 -4.26
C PHE A 125 -10.98 1.64 -3.10
N GLU A 126 -10.29 2.58 -2.48
CA GLU A 126 -10.78 3.33 -1.33
C GLU A 126 -10.72 4.83 -1.60
N ILE A 127 -11.75 5.55 -1.16
CA ILE A 127 -11.75 7.01 -1.08
C ILE A 127 -11.87 7.39 0.40
N ASP A 128 -10.87 8.11 0.91
CA ASP A 128 -10.98 8.91 2.12
C ASP A 128 -11.51 10.30 1.72
N ALA A 129 -12.80 10.55 1.97
CA ALA A 129 -13.48 11.80 1.64
C ALA A 129 -13.11 12.98 2.55
N LEU A 130 -12.41 12.75 3.66
CA LEU A 130 -11.87 13.84 4.48
C LEU A 130 -10.64 14.46 3.82
N THR A 131 -9.76 13.61 3.28
CA THR A 131 -8.51 14.04 2.64
C THR A 131 -8.60 14.12 1.12
N GLU A 132 -9.68 13.57 0.53
CA GLU A 132 -9.82 13.30 -0.90
C GLU A 132 -8.65 12.45 -1.45
N THR A 133 -8.15 11.52 -0.63
CA THR A 133 -7.10 10.57 -1.03
C THR A 133 -7.73 9.31 -1.59
N TYR A 134 -7.28 8.91 -2.78
CA TYR A 134 -7.77 7.71 -3.46
C TYR A 134 -6.69 6.65 -3.40
N THR A 135 -6.99 5.48 -2.86
CA THR A 135 -6.02 4.39 -2.70
C THR A 135 -6.46 3.21 -3.56
N PHE A 136 -5.56 2.69 -4.38
CA PHE A 136 -5.80 1.48 -5.17
C PHE A 136 -4.83 0.39 -4.70
N THR A 137 -5.36 -0.55 -3.93
CA THR A 137 -4.61 -1.65 -3.34
C THR A 137 -4.83 -2.91 -4.17
N VAL A 138 -3.76 -3.59 -4.58
CA VAL A 138 -3.84 -4.79 -5.41
C VAL A 138 -2.95 -5.92 -4.90
N LYS A 139 -3.46 -7.15 -4.95
CA LYS A 139 -2.75 -8.38 -4.63
C LYS A 139 -3.16 -9.50 -5.59
N GLU A 140 -2.31 -10.51 -5.74
CA GLU A 140 -2.70 -11.75 -6.44
C GLU A 140 -3.97 -12.32 -5.81
N ALA A 141 -4.90 -12.80 -6.64
CA ALA A 141 -6.21 -13.25 -6.17
C ALA A 141 -6.09 -14.40 -5.17
N GLY A 142 -6.74 -14.27 -4.02
CA GLY A 142 -6.69 -15.22 -2.91
C GLY A 142 -5.39 -15.19 -2.09
N ALA A 143 -4.46 -14.27 -2.37
CA ALA A 143 -3.30 -14.07 -1.50
C ALA A 143 -3.74 -13.51 -0.13
N ALA A 144 -3.10 -13.99 0.93
CA ALA A 144 -3.29 -13.44 2.28
C ALA A 144 -2.75 -12.00 2.33
N ASP A 145 -3.35 -11.18 3.19
CA ASP A 145 -2.81 -9.84 3.46
C ASP A 145 -1.49 -9.96 4.24
N PRO A 146 -0.52 -9.06 4.01
CA PRO A 146 0.75 -9.10 4.73
C PRO A 146 0.54 -8.94 6.24
N GLU A 147 1.14 -9.83 7.02
CA GLU A 147 1.15 -9.76 8.49
C GLU A 147 2.41 -9.04 9.02
N LEU A 148 3.39 -8.79 8.14
CA LEU A 148 4.68 -8.20 8.48
C LEU A 148 5.20 -7.34 7.33
N TYR A 149 5.82 -6.21 7.68
CA TYR A 149 6.38 -5.24 6.73
C TYR A 149 7.80 -4.87 7.11
N MET A 150 8.67 -4.60 6.14
CA MET A 150 10.05 -4.18 6.32
C MET A 150 10.22 -2.69 6.02
N LEU A 151 10.96 -1.97 6.86
CA LEU A 151 11.38 -0.61 6.61
C LEU A 151 12.80 -0.36 7.12
N GLY A 152 13.35 0.79 6.76
CA GLY A 152 14.66 1.28 7.19
C GLY A 152 15.46 1.88 6.03
N ASP A 153 16.51 2.62 6.34
CA ASP A 153 17.40 3.24 5.35
C ASP A 153 18.25 2.23 4.55
N GLY A 154 18.20 0.95 4.92
CA GLY A 154 18.71 -0.17 4.13
C GLY A 154 17.77 -0.65 3.03
N CYS A 155 16.57 -0.06 2.86
CA CYS A 155 15.62 -0.43 1.80
C CYS A 155 14.89 0.79 1.23
N SER A 156 14.09 0.60 0.17
CA SER A 156 13.41 1.69 -0.54
C SER A 156 12.38 2.45 0.29
N ALA A 157 11.82 1.85 1.34
CA ALA A 157 10.85 2.50 2.21
C ALA A 157 11.49 3.58 3.12
N GLY A 158 12.81 3.51 3.37
CA GLY A 158 13.44 4.37 4.38
C GLY A 158 12.80 4.17 5.76
N TRP A 159 12.96 5.16 6.65
CA TRP A 159 12.31 5.15 7.97
C TRP A 159 10.88 5.72 7.94
N ASP A 160 10.11 5.42 6.89
CA ASP A 160 8.71 5.79 6.76
C ASP A 160 7.82 4.55 6.97
N ASN A 161 7.11 4.55 8.11
CA ASN A 161 6.28 3.41 8.50
C ASN A 161 4.95 3.33 7.75
N THR A 162 4.60 4.33 6.94
CA THR A 162 3.37 4.34 6.12
C THR A 162 3.55 3.65 4.78
N ILE A 163 4.80 3.46 4.33
CA ILE A 163 5.16 2.86 3.03
C ILE A 163 6.09 1.65 3.19
N ALA A 164 6.10 1.00 4.35
CA ALA A 164 6.92 -0.17 4.61
C ALA A 164 6.60 -1.32 3.62
N LEU A 165 7.63 -2.07 3.24
CA LEU A 165 7.56 -3.09 2.20
C LEU A 165 6.88 -4.36 2.75
N PRO A 166 5.79 -4.85 2.14
CA PRO A 166 5.08 -6.03 2.64
C PRO A 166 5.89 -7.32 2.44
N LEU A 167 5.92 -8.18 3.45
CA LEU A 167 6.45 -9.55 3.31
C LEU A 167 5.33 -10.51 2.91
N SER A 168 5.69 -11.54 2.15
CA SER A 168 4.82 -12.67 1.83
C SER A 168 4.99 -13.79 2.84
N GLY A 169 3.90 -14.36 3.32
CA GLY A 169 3.90 -15.47 4.28
C GLY A 169 2.79 -15.34 5.31
N THR A 170 2.63 -16.35 6.14
CA THR A 170 1.63 -16.41 7.21
C THR A 170 2.14 -17.33 8.32
N ASP A 171 1.42 -17.41 9.44
CA ASP A 171 1.72 -18.31 10.56
C ASP A 171 3.16 -18.18 11.08
N GLY A 172 3.70 -16.95 11.07
CA GLY A 172 5.00 -16.64 11.64
C GLY A 172 6.21 -16.95 10.76
N LEU A 173 6.02 -17.30 9.47
CA LEU A 173 7.11 -17.44 8.51
C LEU A 173 6.88 -16.52 7.30
N TYR A 174 7.75 -15.53 7.16
CA TYR A 174 7.61 -14.45 6.17
C TYR A 174 8.87 -14.30 5.34
N THR A 175 8.70 -13.88 4.09
CA THR A 175 9.78 -13.69 3.12
C THR A 175 9.57 -12.44 2.27
N ILE A 176 10.66 -11.79 1.89
CA ILE A 176 10.65 -10.74 0.86
C ILE A 176 11.94 -10.83 0.04
N THR A 177 11.80 -10.63 -1.26
CA THR A 177 12.94 -10.42 -2.16
C THR A 177 12.96 -8.97 -2.59
N THR A 178 14.02 -8.24 -2.28
CA THR A 178 14.14 -6.80 -2.58
C THR A 178 15.59 -6.37 -2.66
N ASP A 179 15.81 -5.21 -3.30
CA ASP A 179 17.09 -4.53 -3.25
C ASP A 179 17.30 -3.91 -1.86
N LEU A 180 18.52 -4.08 -1.33
CA LEU A 180 18.99 -3.45 -0.11
C LEU A 180 20.15 -2.50 -0.39
N VAL A 181 20.33 -1.52 0.48
CA VAL A 181 21.39 -0.49 0.44
C VAL A 181 22.39 -0.74 1.57
N GLY A 182 23.65 -0.98 1.22
CA GLY A 182 24.74 -1.24 2.15
C GLY A 182 25.05 -0.05 3.05
N GLY A 183 25.42 -0.34 4.29
CA GLY A 183 25.63 0.64 5.35
C GLY A 183 24.34 1.16 6.00
N GLY A 184 23.17 0.78 5.49
CA GLY A 184 21.87 1.05 6.09
C GLY A 184 21.43 -0.03 7.08
N PHE A 185 20.20 0.12 7.57
CA PHE A 185 19.57 -0.79 8.51
C PHE A 185 18.12 -1.05 8.16
N VAL A 186 17.59 -2.16 8.65
CA VAL A 186 16.17 -2.51 8.53
C VAL A 186 15.56 -2.94 9.88
N LYS A 187 14.25 -2.80 9.99
CA LYS A 187 13.37 -3.33 11.05
C LYS A 187 12.09 -3.87 10.41
N PHE A 188 11.30 -4.60 11.19
CA PHE A 188 9.99 -5.08 10.77
C PHE A 188 8.88 -4.55 11.66
N ILE A 189 7.76 -4.15 11.07
CA ILE A 189 6.54 -3.72 11.78
C ILE A 189 5.37 -4.62 11.37
N THR A 190 4.39 -4.77 12.25
CA THR A 190 3.20 -5.59 11.97
C THR A 190 2.03 -4.78 11.39
N THR A 191 2.12 -3.46 11.43
CA THR A 191 1.01 -2.58 11.04
C THR A 191 1.56 -1.27 10.47
N LEU A 192 1.18 -0.96 9.23
CA LEU A 192 1.54 0.31 8.58
C LEU A 192 1.11 1.51 9.44
N GLY A 193 1.97 2.53 9.50
CA GLY A 193 1.78 3.74 10.29
C GLY A 193 2.11 3.59 11.79
N GLN A 194 2.42 2.38 12.27
CA GLN A 194 2.70 2.10 13.68
C GLN A 194 4.14 1.62 13.87
N TRP A 195 4.81 2.12 14.92
CA TRP A 195 6.14 1.66 15.30
C TRP A 195 6.10 0.45 16.24
N ALA A 196 5.00 0.19 16.92
CA ALA A 196 4.81 -1.02 17.71
C ALA A 196 3.45 -1.65 17.35
N PRO A 197 3.36 -2.99 17.25
CA PRO A 197 4.43 -3.97 17.46
C PRO A 197 5.51 -3.97 16.36
N MET A 198 6.78 -4.21 16.75
CA MET A 198 7.91 -4.31 15.81
C MET A 198 8.93 -5.38 16.20
N TYR A 199 9.80 -5.71 15.25
CA TYR A 199 10.95 -6.57 15.44
C TYR A 199 12.23 -5.88 14.97
N GLY A 200 13.26 -5.98 15.81
CA GLY A 200 14.65 -5.70 15.45
C GLY A 200 15.52 -6.92 15.77
N THR A 201 16.75 -6.67 16.21
CA THR A 201 17.72 -7.68 16.64
C THR A 201 18.35 -7.28 17.99
N ASP A 202 19.18 -8.17 18.55
CA ASP A 202 20.13 -7.85 19.62
C ASP A 202 21.56 -7.67 19.07
N ASP A 203 22.52 -7.46 19.99
CA ASP A 203 23.95 -7.27 19.70
C ASP A 203 24.64 -8.45 18.98
N THR A 204 23.96 -9.59 18.83
CA THR A 204 24.46 -10.77 18.09
C THR A 204 23.93 -10.85 16.66
N GLY A 205 23.03 -9.96 16.27
CA GLY A 205 22.53 -9.83 14.90
C GLY A 205 23.62 -9.45 13.90
N THR A 206 23.52 -10.01 12.69
CA THR A 206 24.44 -9.74 11.59
C THR A 206 23.67 -9.45 10.31
N ALA A 207 24.34 -8.89 9.30
CA ALA A 207 23.71 -8.63 8.00
C ALA A 207 23.29 -9.90 7.23
N THR A 208 23.62 -11.09 7.73
CA THR A 208 23.22 -12.38 7.12
C THR A 208 22.18 -13.13 7.95
N GLY A 209 21.93 -12.71 9.19
CA GLY A 209 21.00 -13.37 10.10
C GLY A 209 21.31 -13.13 11.57
N GLY A 210 20.36 -13.48 12.42
CA GLY A 210 20.45 -13.29 13.86
C GLY A 210 19.13 -13.56 14.59
N PRO A 211 19.11 -13.36 15.92
CA PRO A 211 17.87 -13.41 16.67
C PRO A 211 16.99 -12.20 16.37
N LEU A 212 15.67 -12.39 16.45
CA LEU A 212 14.71 -11.30 16.49
C LEU A 212 14.46 -10.89 17.93
N VAL A 213 14.31 -9.59 18.13
CA VAL A 213 13.83 -9.03 19.40
C VAL A 213 12.51 -8.34 19.13
N PHE A 214 11.45 -8.82 19.80
CA PHE A 214 10.10 -8.27 19.69
C PHE A 214 9.91 -7.10 20.66
N ARG A 215 9.28 -6.05 20.15
CA ARG A 215 8.76 -4.92 20.91
C ARG A 215 7.25 -4.91 20.75
N GLU A 216 6.52 -5.20 21.82
CA GLU A 216 5.06 -5.30 21.78
C GLU A 216 4.40 -3.92 21.76
N THR A 217 4.90 -3.00 22.59
CA THR A 217 4.30 -1.67 22.79
C THR A 217 5.33 -0.54 22.71
N GLU A 218 4.84 0.69 22.63
CA GLU A 218 5.70 1.89 22.65
C GLU A 218 6.47 2.05 23.97
N ASP A 219 5.97 1.48 25.07
CA ASP A 219 6.61 1.54 26.40
C ASP A 219 7.78 0.54 26.54
N ASP A 220 7.87 -0.46 25.66
CA ASP A 220 8.95 -1.45 25.66
C ASP A 220 10.23 -0.88 25.03
N PRO A 221 11.43 -1.32 25.48
CA PRO A 221 12.70 -0.87 24.92
C PRO A 221 12.78 -1.10 23.41
N ASP A 222 13.29 -0.10 22.69
CA ASP A 222 13.49 -0.20 21.24
C ASP A 222 14.64 -1.19 20.92
N PRO A 223 14.39 -2.27 20.14
CA PRO A 223 15.43 -3.21 19.76
C PRO A 223 16.44 -2.58 18.81
N ALA A 224 17.63 -3.17 18.70
CA ALA A 224 18.62 -2.73 17.72
C ALA A 224 18.11 -2.99 16.29
N SER A 225 18.49 -2.15 15.34
CA SER A 225 18.16 -2.37 13.92
C SER A 225 19.06 -3.45 13.31
N ILE A 226 18.56 -4.18 12.31
CA ILE A 226 19.31 -5.20 11.59
C ILE A 226 20.21 -4.51 10.55
N PRO A 227 21.55 -4.73 10.57
CA PRO A 227 22.46 -4.06 9.64
C PRO A 227 22.36 -4.65 8.22
N VAL A 228 22.62 -3.82 7.22
CA VAL A 228 22.83 -4.24 5.82
C VAL A 228 24.26 -3.90 5.42
N ASP A 229 25.04 -4.88 4.98
CA ASP A 229 26.48 -4.66 4.73
C ASP A 229 26.81 -4.17 3.30
N ALA A 230 26.04 -4.57 2.30
CA ALA A 230 26.34 -4.27 0.90
C ALA A 230 25.08 -4.10 0.06
N ASP A 231 25.17 -3.22 -0.93
CA ASP A 231 24.14 -3.08 -1.97
C ASP A 231 23.92 -4.42 -2.69
N GLY A 232 22.67 -4.74 -3.01
CA GLY A 232 22.35 -5.94 -3.78
C GLY A 232 20.89 -6.35 -3.66
N ASN A 233 20.52 -7.37 -4.42
CA ASN A 233 19.21 -8.00 -4.33
C ASN A 233 19.30 -9.19 -3.36
N TYR A 234 18.43 -9.21 -2.37
CA TYR A 234 18.44 -10.22 -1.31
C TYR A 234 17.08 -10.84 -1.10
N THR A 235 17.07 -12.08 -0.67
CA THR A 235 15.92 -12.74 -0.06
C THR A 235 16.09 -12.72 1.45
N ILE A 236 15.15 -12.07 2.14
CA ILE A 236 15.07 -11.99 3.60
C ILE A 236 13.99 -12.95 4.06
N THR A 237 14.30 -13.80 5.06
CA THR A 237 13.33 -14.65 5.74
C THR A 237 13.22 -14.24 7.20
N VAL A 238 12.01 -14.05 7.69
CA VAL A 238 11.70 -13.72 9.09
C VAL A 238 10.83 -14.84 9.67
N ASN A 239 11.31 -15.46 10.74
CA ASN A 239 10.61 -16.51 11.44
C ASN A 239 10.31 -16.06 12.87
N THR A 240 9.08 -15.61 13.12
CA THR A 240 8.64 -15.13 14.44
C THR A 240 8.29 -16.28 15.39
N ASN A 241 8.16 -17.52 14.90
CA ASN A 241 8.03 -18.70 15.76
C ASN A 241 9.37 -19.09 16.40
N ASP A 242 10.44 -19.07 15.59
CA ASP A 242 11.81 -19.38 16.05
C ASP A 242 12.56 -18.14 16.55
N MET A 243 11.96 -16.95 16.42
CA MET A 243 12.57 -15.65 16.73
C MET A 243 13.92 -15.45 16.03
N THR A 244 13.96 -15.68 14.71
CA THR A 244 15.17 -15.52 13.89
C THR A 244 14.90 -14.88 12.55
N TYR A 245 15.93 -14.28 11.95
CA TYR A 245 15.92 -13.86 10.56
C TYR A 245 17.15 -14.36 9.80
N THR A 246 17.04 -14.46 8.49
CA THR A 246 18.16 -14.71 7.57
C THR A 246 18.08 -13.76 6.37
N VAL A 247 19.25 -13.41 5.82
CA VAL A 247 19.38 -12.55 4.64
C VAL A 247 20.35 -13.24 3.68
N VAL A 248 19.88 -13.54 2.46
CA VAL A 248 20.64 -14.30 1.46
C VAL A 248 20.67 -13.51 0.16
N ALA A 249 21.88 -13.25 -0.36
CA ALA A 249 22.05 -12.58 -1.65
C ALA A 249 21.57 -13.50 -2.80
N ASN A 250 20.94 -12.90 -3.82
CA ASN A 250 20.45 -13.58 -5.02
C ASN A 250 21.48 -13.58 -6.17
#